data_AF-A0A2R2MP78-F1
#
_entry.id   AF-A0A2R2MP78-F1
#
_cell.length_a   1.000
_cell.length_b   1.000
_cell.length_c   1.000
_cell.angle_alpha   90.00
_cell.angle_beta   90.00
_cell.angle_gamma   90.00
#
_symmetry.space_group_name_H-M   'P 1'
#
loop_
_entity.id
_entity.type
_entity.pdbx_description
1 polymer ?
#
loop_
_entity_poly.entity_id
_entity_poly.type
_entity_poly.pdbx_seq_one_letter_code
_entity_poly.pdbx_strand_id
1 'polypeptide(L)'
;MPVLRFYRTPCQSGDDVSATKKVSSLLPAVSLDSVKTEFCLYVEVVDEKVLTKADRAKLEWILSTPFEQDKLASLSYLPDIHDTEGEFLIEIGPRLNFSTAFSTNAVSMCHSVGLTDITRIEYSTRYYIKIDTSKAGGDTPLKTADVESTLVEGLHDPMTQCRYLSPISCFDLQVKPETVYEVDVIGEGRAALEKVNSDLGLAFDAWDLDYYTKLFKEEVKRNPTNVECFDLAQSNSEHCRHWFFKGRIVVDGQECPDSLFSMIMKTQDQSNPNNVIKFNDNSSAIKGFPVHLVYPEETSVPSRFVAKDDITRHILLTAETHNFPTGKLTGRKTDMNET
;
A
#
# COMPACT_ATOMS: atom_id res chain seq x y z
N MET A 1 11.12 -17.43 12.73
CA MET A 1 12.44 -16.78 12.71
C MET A 1 12.55 -15.84 13.91
N PRO A 2 13.72 -15.66 14.57
CA PRO A 2 13.88 -14.69 15.66
C PRO A 2 13.69 -13.25 15.18
N VAL A 3 13.15 -12.40 16.07
CA VAL A 3 12.96 -10.96 15.82
C VAL A 3 13.77 -10.16 16.83
N LEU A 4 14.77 -9.44 16.33
CA LEU A 4 15.56 -8.49 17.11
C LEU A 4 14.80 -7.16 17.24
N ARG A 5 15.03 -6.46 18.35
CA ARG A 5 14.41 -5.17 18.63
C ARG A 5 15.46 -4.09 18.86
N PHE A 6 15.25 -2.97 18.19
CA PHE A 6 16.02 -1.74 18.38
C PHE A 6 15.05 -0.60 18.61
N TYR A 7 15.46 0.39 19.39
CA TYR A 7 14.65 1.56 19.72
C TYR A 7 15.37 2.81 19.23
N ARG A 8 14.62 3.74 18.66
CA ARG A 8 15.16 5.02 18.19
C ARG A 8 14.32 6.18 18.69
N THR A 9 14.95 7.18 19.31
CA THR A 9 14.27 8.37 19.85
C THR A 9 14.84 9.66 19.26
N PRO A 10 14.06 10.74 19.11
CA PRO A 10 12.61 10.72 18.97
C PRO A 10 12.22 10.00 17.65
N CYS A 11 10.93 9.72 17.44
CA CYS A 11 10.46 9.18 16.15
C CYS A 11 10.95 10.03 14.97
N GLN A 12 10.80 11.35 15.06
CA GLN A 12 11.39 12.34 14.16
C GLN A 12 11.69 13.62 14.94
N SER A 13 12.55 14.48 14.39
CA SER A 13 12.88 15.77 14.99
C SER A 13 11.61 16.65 15.13
N GLY A 14 11.18 16.92 16.36
CA GLY A 14 9.96 17.68 16.65
C GLY A 14 8.70 16.85 16.88
N ASP A 15 8.79 15.51 16.79
CA ASP A 15 7.63 14.62 16.92
C ASP A 15 6.96 14.67 18.29
N ASP A 16 7.69 14.87 19.39
CA ASP A 16 7.04 14.95 20.70
C ASP A 16 6.08 16.14 20.79
N VAL A 17 6.39 17.27 20.12
CA VAL A 17 5.49 18.43 20.05
C VAL A 17 4.28 18.14 19.16
N SER A 18 4.48 17.48 18.03
CA SER A 18 3.41 17.07 17.11
C SER A 18 2.48 16.04 17.74
N ALA A 19 3.06 15.02 18.38
CA ALA A 19 2.37 13.99 19.15
C ALA A 19 1.63 14.59 20.33
N THR A 20 2.24 15.51 21.09
CA THR A 20 1.54 16.24 22.17
C THR A 20 0.32 16.98 21.63
N LYS A 21 0.46 17.75 20.54
CA LYS A 21 -0.68 18.45 19.91
C LYS A 21 -1.78 17.48 19.46
N LYS A 22 -1.40 16.36 18.84
CA LYS A 22 -2.34 15.33 18.40
C LYS A 22 -3.08 14.72 19.58
N VAL A 23 -2.36 14.29 20.62
CA VAL A 23 -2.97 13.72 21.85
C VAL A 23 -3.86 14.74 22.55
N SER A 24 -3.43 16.00 22.69
CA SER A 24 -4.27 17.06 23.27
C SER A 24 -5.55 17.31 22.47
N SER A 25 -5.52 17.17 21.14
CA SER A 25 -6.72 17.30 20.30
C SER A 25 -7.70 16.13 20.46
N LEU A 26 -7.20 14.93 20.78
CA LEU A 26 -8.01 13.75 21.04
C LEU A 26 -8.64 13.78 22.44
N LEU A 27 -7.94 14.37 23.41
CA LEU A 27 -8.39 14.45 24.81
C LEU A 27 -8.45 15.92 25.28
N PRO A 28 -9.38 16.76 24.75
CA PRO A 28 -9.41 18.20 25.03
C PRO A 28 -9.76 18.54 26.49
N ALA A 29 -10.42 17.63 27.20
CA ALA A 29 -10.82 17.82 28.61
C ALA A 29 -9.71 17.42 29.61
N VAL A 30 -8.56 16.98 29.13
CA VAL A 30 -7.50 16.37 29.93
C VAL A 30 -6.21 17.18 29.83
N SER A 31 -5.59 17.46 30.98
CA SER A 31 -4.27 18.09 31.02
C SER A 31 -3.18 17.02 30.86
N LEU A 32 -2.30 17.16 29.87
CA LEU A 32 -1.17 16.25 29.66
C LEU A 32 0.05 16.71 30.48
N ASP A 33 0.71 15.78 31.18
CA ASP A 33 1.98 16.02 31.87
C ASP A 33 3.17 15.85 30.90
N SER A 34 3.21 14.73 30.18
CA SER A 34 4.21 14.51 29.14
C SER A 34 3.73 13.54 28.07
N VAL A 35 4.20 13.76 26.84
CA VAL A 35 4.09 12.80 25.73
C VAL A 35 5.48 12.58 25.20
N LYS A 36 5.90 11.31 25.15
CA LYS A 36 7.20 10.89 24.61
C LYS A 36 6.99 9.84 23.53
N THR A 37 7.82 9.88 22.51
CA THR A 37 7.74 8.95 21.38
C THR A 37 9.08 8.28 21.09
N GLU A 38 9.01 7.02 20.66
CA GLU A 38 10.15 6.30 20.08
C GLU A 38 9.66 5.37 18.96
N PHE A 39 10.56 5.08 18.01
CA PHE A 39 10.36 3.95 17.12
C PHE A 39 10.85 2.67 17.78
N CYS A 40 10.09 1.59 17.62
CA CYS A 40 10.59 0.23 17.84
C CYS A 40 10.77 -0.44 16.47
N LEU A 41 12.01 -0.75 16.12
CA LEU A 41 12.38 -1.44 14.90
C LEU A 41 12.48 -2.94 15.19
N TYR A 42 11.70 -3.71 14.45
CA TYR A 42 11.66 -5.16 14.48
C TYR A 42 12.42 -5.71 13.28
N VAL A 43 13.50 -6.45 13.54
CA VAL A 43 14.36 -7.04 12.50
C VAL A 43 14.24 -8.56 12.58
N GLU A 44 13.63 -9.16 11.56
CA GLU A 44 13.57 -10.61 11.42
C GLU A 44 14.85 -11.14 10.81
N VAL A 45 15.42 -12.16 11.45
CA VAL A 45 16.66 -12.80 11.04
C VAL A 45 16.43 -14.29 10.89
N VAL A 46 17.01 -14.93 9.87
CA VAL A 46 16.88 -16.39 9.66
C VAL A 46 17.37 -17.17 10.89
N ASP A 47 18.56 -16.83 11.40
CA ASP A 47 19.13 -17.34 12.65
C ASP A 47 19.98 -16.26 13.32
N GLU A 48 19.65 -15.93 14.57
CA GLU A 48 20.37 -14.93 15.35
C GLU A 48 21.85 -15.30 15.59
N LYS A 49 22.18 -16.59 15.61
CA LYS A 49 23.56 -17.07 15.81
C LYS A 49 24.50 -16.75 14.64
N VAL A 50 23.94 -16.33 13.50
CA VAL A 50 24.70 -16.04 12.28
C VAL A 50 25.20 -14.59 12.27
N LEU A 51 24.58 -13.68 13.03
CA LEU A 51 24.99 -12.28 13.06
C LEU A 51 26.29 -12.10 13.85
N THR A 52 27.40 -11.87 13.14
CA THR A 52 28.67 -11.52 13.78
C THR A 52 28.59 -10.13 14.42
N LYS A 53 29.57 -9.79 15.28
CA LYS A 53 29.67 -8.42 15.83
C LYS A 53 29.80 -7.35 14.73
N ALA A 54 30.49 -7.68 13.64
CA ALA A 54 30.64 -6.77 12.50
C ALA A 54 29.30 -6.57 11.76
N ASP A 55 28.53 -7.64 11.61
CA ASP A 55 27.21 -7.58 10.98
C ASP A 55 26.20 -6.81 11.81
N ARG A 56 26.24 -6.98 13.14
CA ARG A 56 25.46 -6.16 14.06
C ARG A 56 25.81 -4.67 13.96
N ALA A 57 27.10 -4.33 13.86
CA ALA A 57 27.51 -2.93 13.69
C ALA A 57 27.03 -2.33 12.35
N LYS A 58 27.05 -3.10 11.26
CA LYS A 58 26.47 -2.67 9.97
C LYS A 58 24.96 -2.47 10.09
N LEU A 59 24.27 -3.39 10.76
CA LEU A 59 22.83 -3.30 10.98
C LEU A 59 22.48 -2.06 11.80
N GLU A 60 23.14 -1.85 12.94
CA GLU A 60 22.94 -0.66 13.77
C GLU A 60 23.23 0.63 12.98
N TRP A 61 24.25 0.63 12.13
CA TRP A 61 24.53 1.76 11.23
C TRP A 61 23.39 2.02 10.22
N ILE A 62 22.80 0.98 9.63
CA ILE A 62 21.66 1.10 8.71
C ILE A 62 20.40 1.62 9.43
N LEU A 63 20.15 1.15 10.66
CA LEU A 63 18.96 1.53 11.44
C LEU A 63 19.09 2.92 12.08
N SER A 64 20.32 3.41 12.22
CA SER A 64 20.64 4.74 12.73
C SER A 64 20.36 5.83 11.69
N THR A 65 20.13 7.06 12.15
CA THR A 65 20.13 8.23 11.28
C THR A 65 21.58 8.73 11.13
N PRO A 66 22.02 9.18 9.94
CA PRO A 66 23.41 9.59 9.71
C PRO A 66 23.97 10.64 10.70
N PHE A 67 23.09 11.47 11.29
CA PHE A 67 23.45 12.56 12.18
C PHE A 67 23.10 12.32 13.66
N GLU A 68 22.47 11.20 14.01
CA GLU A 68 22.03 10.91 15.39
C GLU A 68 22.24 9.42 15.73
N GLN A 69 23.45 8.92 15.46
CA GLN A 69 23.81 7.50 15.66
C GLN A 69 23.73 7.07 17.14
N ASP A 70 23.87 8.02 18.07
CA ASP A 70 23.74 7.82 19.52
C ASP A 70 22.29 7.62 19.99
N LYS A 71 21.32 7.80 19.09
CA LYS A 71 19.89 7.70 19.40
C LYS A 71 19.27 6.35 19.05
N LEU A 72 20.07 5.39 18.60
CA LEU A 72 19.67 3.99 18.46
C LEU A 72 20.14 3.20 19.68
N ALA A 73 19.25 2.43 20.30
CA ALA A 73 19.57 1.55 21.42
C ALA A 73 18.91 0.18 21.30
N SER A 74 19.44 -0.82 22.01
CA SER A 74 18.78 -2.13 22.17
C SER A 74 17.72 -2.15 23.28
N LEU A 75 17.63 -1.07 24.07
CA LEU A 75 16.65 -0.89 25.15
C LEU A 75 15.79 0.34 24.86
N SER A 76 14.55 0.32 25.33
CA SER A 76 13.61 1.42 25.17
C SER A 76 14.08 2.68 25.91
N TYR A 77 13.83 3.85 25.33
CA TYR A 77 14.04 5.15 25.94
C TYR A 77 12.82 5.62 26.74
N LEU A 78 11.67 4.95 26.58
CA LEU A 78 10.44 5.28 27.28
C LEU A 78 10.47 4.73 28.72
N PRO A 79 9.79 5.40 29.67
CA PRO A 79 9.66 4.90 31.03
C PRO A 79 8.94 3.55 31.08
N ASP A 80 9.32 2.71 32.05
CA ASP A 80 8.52 1.53 32.40
C ASP A 80 7.15 1.97 32.92
N ILE A 81 6.09 1.29 32.49
CA ILE A 81 4.74 1.54 33.04
C ILE A 81 4.64 0.89 34.41
N HIS A 82 4.31 1.67 35.43
CA HIS A 82 4.13 1.17 36.80
C HIS A 82 2.67 0.94 37.18
N ASP A 83 1.84 0.61 36.19
CA ASP A 83 0.37 0.52 36.31
C ASP A 83 -0.30 1.70 37.02
N THR A 84 0.35 2.86 37.00
CA THR A 84 -0.12 4.06 37.66
C THR A 84 -1.28 4.68 36.89
N GLU A 85 -2.19 5.32 37.61
CA GLU A 85 -3.34 6.01 37.00
C GLU A 85 -2.86 7.16 36.09
N GLY A 86 -3.43 7.24 34.89
CA GLY A 86 -3.09 8.29 33.91
C GLY A 86 -1.85 8.02 33.05
N GLU A 87 -1.23 6.83 33.13
CA GLU A 87 -0.12 6.43 32.25
C GLU A 87 -0.56 5.42 31.19
N PHE A 88 -0.20 5.70 29.92
CA PHE A 88 -0.49 4.85 28.76
C PHE A 88 0.77 4.62 27.93
N LEU A 89 0.98 3.38 27.49
CA LEU A 89 1.92 3.02 26.42
C LEU A 89 1.15 2.42 25.28
N ILE A 90 1.12 3.13 24.15
CA ILE A 90 0.41 2.70 22.95
C ILE A 90 1.44 2.45 21.86
N GLU A 91 1.51 1.22 21.37
CA GLU A 91 2.37 0.85 20.25
C GLU A 91 1.51 0.66 18.99
N ILE A 92 1.85 1.39 17.93
CA ILE A 92 1.15 1.37 16.65
C ILE A 92 2.15 1.09 15.54
N GLY A 93 1.91 0.05 14.76
CA GLY A 93 2.75 -0.30 13.62
C GLY A 93 1.93 -0.65 12.39
N PRO A 94 2.58 -0.97 11.26
CA PRO A 94 1.88 -1.44 10.07
C PRO A 94 1.14 -2.75 10.35
N ARG A 95 0.05 -2.99 9.62
CA ARG A 95 -0.57 -4.31 9.64
C ARG A 95 0.43 -5.34 9.07
N LEU A 96 0.58 -6.47 9.74
CA LEU A 96 1.65 -7.44 9.43
C LEU A 96 1.42 -8.24 8.13
N ASN A 97 0.23 -8.10 7.52
CA ASN A 97 -0.20 -8.83 6.32
C ASN A 97 0.39 -8.32 5.00
N PHE A 98 1.11 -7.22 5.03
CA PHE A 98 1.91 -6.75 3.91
C PHE A 98 3.23 -6.21 4.44
N SER A 99 4.25 -6.19 3.58
CA SER A 99 5.51 -5.51 3.87
C SER A 99 5.41 -4.05 3.46
N THR A 100 5.84 -3.14 4.32
CA THR A 100 5.87 -1.71 3.99
C THR A 100 6.95 -1.39 2.96
N ALA A 101 6.82 -0.25 2.27
CA ALA A 101 7.89 0.27 1.41
C ALA A 101 9.19 0.50 2.18
N PHE A 102 9.10 0.87 3.47
CA PHE A 102 10.25 0.96 4.36
C PHE A 102 10.94 -0.39 4.50
N SER A 103 10.20 -1.46 4.79
CA SER A 103 10.76 -2.81 4.92
C SER A 103 11.49 -3.24 3.65
N THR A 104 10.88 -3.08 2.47
CA THR A 104 11.49 -3.48 1.20
C THR A 104 12.82 -2.76 0.97
N ASN A 105 12.87 -1.44 1.22
CA ASN A 105 14.08 -0.66 1.04
C ASN A 105 15.15 -1.01 2.08
N ALA A 106 14.76 -1.17 3.35
CA ALA A 106 15.68 -1.48 4.45
C ALA A 106 16.33 -2.86 4.27
N VAL A 107 15.55 -3.87 3.87
CA VAL A 107 16.06 -5.22 3.54
C VAL A 107 17.00 -5.15 2.33
N SER A 108 16.63 -4.41 1.28
CA SER A 108 17.50 -4.23 0.09
C SER A 108 18.86 -3.59 0.45
N MET A 109 18.86 -2.59 1.35
CA MET A 109 20.08 -1.99 1.88
C MET A 109 20.93 -3.02 2.66
N CYS A 110 20.29 -3.82 3.50
CA CYS A 110 20.95 -4.89 4.25
C CYS A 110 21.63 -5.89 3.30
N HIS A 111 20.91 -6.37 2.28
CA HIS A 111 21.44 -7.31 1.30
C HIS A 111 22.60 -6.71 0.51
N SER A 112 22.52 -5.43 0.16
CA SER A 112 23.59 -4.71 -0.57
C SER A 112 24.91 -4.61 0.21
N VAL A 113 24.87 -4.65 1.55
CA VAL A 113 26.08 -4.66 2.41
C VAL A 113 26.46 -6.06 2.92
N GLY A 114 25.83 -7.10 2.36
CA GLY A 114 26.10 -8.51 2.66
C GLY A 114 25.31 -9.11 3.82
N LEU A 115 24.32 -8.41 4.38
CA LEU A 115 23.44 -8.92 5.44
C LEU A 115 22.24 -9.66 4.84
N THR A 116 22.48 -10.78 4.16
CA THR A 116 21.44 -11.54 3.44
C THR A 116 20.47 -12.29 4.34
N ASP A 117 20.83 -12.52 5.60
CA ASP A 117 20.00 -13.26 6.57
C ASP A 117 18.87 -12.42 7.18
N ILE A 118 18.78 -11.13 6.82
CA ILE A 118 17.69 -10.25 7.22
C ILE A 118 16.55 -10.41 6.22
N THR A 119 15.40 -10.90 6.69
CA THR A 119 14.23 -11.20 5.85
C THR A 119 13.19 -10.09 5.86
N ARG A 120 13.07 -9.38 6.99
CA ARG A 120 12.07 -8.32 7.16
C ARG A 120 12.51 -7.30 8.20
N ILE A 121 12.26 -6.02 7.93
CA ILE A 121 12.47 -4.93 8.88
C ILE A 121 11.22 -4.05 8.91
N GLU A 122 10.53 -3.99 10.03
CA GLU A 122 9.43 -3.03 10.21
C GLU A 122 9.70 -2.12 11.39
N TYR A 123 9.01 -0.98 11.45
CA TYR A 123 9.00 -0.16 12.65
C TYR A 123 7.57 0.12 13.11
N SER A 124 7.41 0.24 14.42
CA SER A 124 6.22 0.77 15.08
C SER A 124 6.56 2.09 15.78
N THR A 125 5.56 2.94 15.95
CA THR A 125 5.63 4.11 16.81
C THR A 125 5.07 3.76 18.18
N ARG A 126 5.86 4.01 19.23
CA ARG A 126 5.45 3.86 20.62
C ARG A 126 5.20 5.23 21.22
N TYR A 127 4.04 5.41 21.83
CA TYR A 127 3.61 6.63 22.50
C TYR A 127 3.53 6.35 24.00
N TYR A 128 4.37 6.99 24.79
CA TYR A 128 4.19 7.09 26.24
C TYR A 128 3.45 8.40 26.53
N ILE A 129 2.27 8.29 27.12
CA ILE A 129 1.38 9.41 27.42
C ILE A 129 1.12 9.40 28.92
N LYS A 130 1.47 10.51 29.58
CA LYS A 130 1.20 10.74 30.99
C LYS A 130 0.26 11.92 31.15
N ILE A 131 -0.84 11.66 31.83
CA ILE A 131 -1.89 12.64 32.14
C ILE A 131 -1.62 13.25 33.52
N ASP A 132 -1.85 14.56 33.66
CA ASP A 132 -1.82 15.26 34.94
C ASP A 132 -3.12 14.97 35.72
N THR A 133 -3.04 14.00 36.63
CA THR A 133 -4.14 13.59 37.50
C THR A 133 -4.49 14.62 38.58
N SER A 134 -3.61 15.59 38.86
CA SER A 134 -3.83 16.60 39.91
C SER A 134 -4.81 17.70 39.50
N LYS A 135 -5.03 17.88 38.19
CA LYS A 135 -5.92 18.91 37.63
C LYS A 135 -7.23 18.33 37.07
N ALA A 136 -7.44 17.02 37.17
CA ALA A 136 -8.66 16.37 36.72
C ALA A 136 -9.77 16.56 37.77
N GLY A 137 -10.58 17.61 37.58
CA GLY A 137 -11.69 17.95 38.48
C GLY A 137 -12.92 17.05 38.38
N GLY A 138 -12.77 15.72 38.30
CA GLY A 138 -13.89 14.78 38.24
C GLY A 138 -13.56 13.39 38.80
N ASP A 139 -14.55 12.74 39.42
CA ASP A 139 -14.48 11.40 40.04
C ASP A 139 -14.27 10.24 39.04
N THR A 140 -13.91 10.51 37.78
CA THR A 140 -13.76 9.47 36.75
C THR A 140 -12.29 9.05 36.66
N PRO A 141 -11.97 7.75 36.82
CA PRO A 141 -10.59 7.28 36.70
C PRO A 141 -10.01 7.65 35.33
N LEU A 142 -8.80 8.20 35.29
CA LEU A 142 -8.20 8.68 34.04
C LEU A 142 -7.54 7.56 33.22
N LYS A 143 -7.36 6.38 33.82
CA LYS A 143 -6.96 5.14 33.14
C LYS A 143 -8.20 4.28 32.85
N THR A 144 -9.08 4.77 31.98
CA THR A 144 -10.26 4.03 31.51
C THR A 144 -10.05 3.48 30.11
N ALA A 145 -10.75 2.37 29.82
CA ALA A 145 -10.78 1.78 28.48
C ALA A 145 -11.25 2.78 27.41
N ASP A 146 -12.12 3.73 27.78
CA ASP A 146 -12.65 4.75 26.87
C ASP A 146 -11.58 5.75 26.42
N VAL A 147 -10.74 6.23 27.35
CA VAL A 147 -9.61 7.12 27.04
C VAL A 147 -8.60 6.40 26.15
N GLU A 148 -8.29 5.15 26.48
CA GLU A 148 -7.37 4.33 25.71
C GLU A 148 -7.88 4.07 24.28
N SER A 149 -9.17 3.74 24.12
CA SER A 149 -9.79 3.54 22.80
C SER A 149 -9.72 4.82 21.96
N THR A 150 -10.05 5.97 22.57
CA THR A 150 -9.98 7.28 21.91
C THR A 150 -8.57 7.59 21.41
N LEU A 151 -7.56 7.32 22.24
CA LEU A 151 -6.16 7.50 21.87
C LEU A 151 -5.77 6.57 20.71
N VAL A 152 -6.11 5.28 20.81
CA VAL A 152 -5.77 4.31 19.78
C VAL A 152 -6.41 4.69 18.45
N GLU A 153 -7.71 4.95 18.41
CA GLU A 153 -8.47 5.34 17.21
C GLU A 153 -7.90 6.60 16.55
N GLY A 154 -7.47 7.58 17.35
CA GLY A 154 -6.90 8.82 16.82
C GLY A 154 -5.44 8.72 16.39
N LEU A 155 -4.66 7.81 16.97
CA LEU A 155 -3.21 7.75 16.76
C LEU A 155 -2.81 6.95 15.50
N HIS A 156 -3.61 5.97 15.07
CA HIS A 156 -3.28 5.12 13.91
C HIS A 156 -4.13 5.42 12.67
N ASP A 157 -3.62 5.06 11.50
CA ASP A 157 -4.43 4.93 10.28
C ASP A 157 -5.10 3.54 10.26
N PRO A 158 -6.44 3.43 10.33
CA PRO A 158 -7.13 2.14 10.38
C PRO A 158 -6.94 1.29 9.10
N MET A 159 -6.61 1.90 7.96
CA MET A 159 -6.40 1.19 6.70
C MET A 159 -5.05 0.48 6.66
N THR A 160 -4.00 1.10 7.22
CA THR A 160 -2.62 0.62 7.03
C THR A 160 -1.93 0.20 8.33
N GLN A 161 -2.40 0.65 9.47
CA GLN A 161 -1.80 0.42 10.78
C GLN A 161 -2.75 -0.31 11.72
N CYS A 162 -2.18 -0.86 12.79
CA CYS A 162 -2.94 -1.38 13.91
C CYS A 162 -2.16 -1.20 15.22
N ARG A 163 -2.88 -1.33 16.33
CA ARG A 163 -2.28 -1.38 17.66
C ARG A 163 -1.62 -2.74 17.89
N TYR A 164 -0.42 -2.73 18.46
CA TYR A 164 0.23 -3.91 19.01
C TYR A 164 -0.02 -3.98 20.53
N LEU A 165 -0.56 -5.11 20.98
CA LEU A 165 -0.82 -5.37 22.42
C LEU A 165 0.42 -5.93 23.13
N SER A 166 1.33 -6.50 22.36
CA SER A 166 2.58 -7.09 22.81
C SER A 166 3.63 -6.92 21.73
N PRO A 167 4.93 -6.89 22.08
CA PRO A 167 5.99 -6.82 21.09
C PRO A 167 5.90 -7.98 20.09
N ILE A 168 6.18 -7.70 18.80
CA ILE A 168 6.18 -8.71 17.75
C ILE A 168 7.28 -9.74 18.03
N SER A 169 6.91 -11.01 18.01
CA SER A 169 7.83 -12.15 18.15
C SER A 169 8.11 -12.87 16.84
N CYS A 170 7.26 -12.74 15.83
CA CYS A 170 7.45 -13.25 14.47
C CYS A 170 6.60 -12.46 13.47
N PHE A 171 7.01 -12.42 12.20
CA PHE A 171 6.20 -11.85 11.11
C PHE A 171 5.39 -12.89 10.34
N ASP A 172 5.59 -14.17 10.65
CA ASP A 172 4.86 -15.29 10.05
C ASP A 172 3.37 -15.19 10.41
N LEU A 173 2.57 -14.76 9.44
CA LEU A 173 1.13 -14.92 9.53
C LEU A 173 0.78 -16.35 9.14
N GLN A 174 -0.03 -17.03 9.97
CA GLN A 174 -0.58 -18.33 9.64
C GLN A 174 -1.69 -18.22 8.57
N VAL A 175 -1.36 -17.65 7.42
CA VAL A 175 -2.25 -17.62 6.26
C VAL A 175 -2.06 -18.93 5.53
N LYS A 176 -3.10 -19.77 5.53
CA LYS A 176 -3.18 -20.92 4.64
C LYS A 176 -3.67 -20.42 3.29
N PRO A 177 -2.87 -20.50 2.20
CA PRO A 177 -3.36 -20.15 0.88
C PRO A 177 -4.61 -20.96 0.54
N GLU A 178 -5.61 -20.30 -0.03
CA GLU A 178 -6.81 -20.98 -0.49
C GLU A 178 -6.45 -21.94 -1.63
N THR A 179 -7.04 -23.14 -1.60
CA THR A 179 -6.81 -24.13 -2.64
C THR A 179 -7.58 -23.75 -3.90
N VAL A 180 -6.91 -23.87 -5.06
CA VAL A 180 -7.59 -23.76 -6.36
C VAL A 180 -8.65 -24.86 -6.47
N TYR A 181 -9.85 -24.50 -6.92
CA TYR A 181 -10.96 -25.43 -7.13
C TYR A 181 -11.65 -25.17 -8.47
N GLU A 182 -12.30 -26.21 -8.99
CA GLU A 182 -13.11 -26.13 -10.20
C GLU A 182 -14.53 -25.68 -9.89
N VAL A 183 -15.07 -24.78 -10.70
CA VAL A 183 -16.47 -24.34 -10.66
C VAL A 183 -17.25 -25.22 -11.61
N ASP A 184 -18.26 -25.95 -11.12
CA ASP A 184 -18.95 -26.99 -11.90
C ASP A 184 -19.96 -26.44 -12.92
N VAL A 185 -19.47 -25.73 -13.92
CA VAL A 185 -20.27 -25.16 -15.02
C VAL A 185 -20.79 -26.25 -15.97
N ILE A 186 -20.08 -27.37 -16.10
CA ILE A 186 -20.52 -28.49 -16.94
C ILE A 186 -21.75 -29.17 -16.32
N GLY A 187 -21.70 -29.48 -15.03
CA GLY A 187 -22.78 -30.14 -14.29
C GLY A 187 -23.93 -29.20 -13.90
N GLU A 188 -23.61 -28.10 -13.22
CA GLU A 188 -24.61 -27.18 -12.63
C GLU A 188 -24.95 -26.00 -13.56
N GLY A 189 -24.19 -25.78 -14.63
CA GLY A 189 -24.45 -24.70 -15.58
C GLY A 189 -24.26 -23.32 -14.97
N ARG A 190 -25.15 -22.40 -15.34
CA ARG A 190 -25.13 -20.99 -14.93
C ARG A 190 -25.15 -20.81 -13.40
N ALA A 191 -25.82 -21.71 -12.67
CA ALA A 191 -25.93 -21.63 -11.21
C ALA A 191 -24.57 -21.71 -10.50
N ALA A 192 -23.62 -22.52 -11.01
CA ALA A 192 -22.27 -22.57 -10.47
C ALA A 192 -21.52 -21.24 -10.66
N LEU A 193 -21.72 -20.56 -11.79
CA LEU A 193 -21.14 -19.24 -12.04
C LEU A 193 -21.78 -18.15 -11.17
N GLU A 194 -23.10 -18.20 -10.93
CA GLU A 194 -23.79 -17.26 -10.04
C GLU A 194 -23.27 -17.37 -8.60
N LYS A 195 -23.05 -18.61 -8.13
CA LYS A 195 -22.49 -18.87 -6.81
C LYS A 195 -21.08 -18.30 -6.68
N VAL A 196 -20.17 -18.64 -7.60
CA VAL A 196 -18.79 -18.13 -7.52
C VAL A 196 -18.72 -16.62 -7.72
N ASN A 197 -19.61 -16.03 -8.52
CA ASN A 197 -19.73 -14.58 -8.69
C ASN A 197 -20.05 -13.89 -7.37
N SER A 198 -21.00 -14.44 -6.60
CA SER A 198 -21.36 -13.91 -5.28
C SER A 198 -20.26 -14.15 -4.25
N ASP A 199 -19.69 -15.35 -4.20
CA ASP A 199 -18.71 -15.75 -3.18
C ASP A 199 -17.39 -14.97 -3.34
N LEU A 200 -16.93 -14.73 -4.57
CA LEU A 200 -15.67 -14.02 -4.86
C LEU A 200 -15.86 -12.54 -5.22
N GLY A 201 -17.10 -12.07 -5.33
CA GLY A 201 -17.40 -10.68 -5.73
C GLY A 201 -16.92 -10.33 -7.13
N LEU A 202 -17.17 -11.21 -8.11
CA LEU A 202 -16.65 -11.07 -9.49
C LEU A 202 -17.37 -9.99 -10.31
N ALA A 203 -18.54 -9.53 -9.83
CA ALA A 203 -19.36 -8.51 -10.48
C ALA A 203 -19.79 -8.83 -11.92
N PHE A 204 -19.96 -10.12 -12.26
CA PHE A 204 -20.55 -10.55 -13.52
C PHE A 204 -22.01 -10.13 -13.61
N ASP A 205 -22.40 -9.60 -14.76
CA ASP A 205 -23.79 -9.33 -15.09
C ASP A 205 -24.50 -10.55 -15.70
N ALA A 206 -25.77 -10.41 -16.04
CA ALA A 206 -26.55 -11.51 -16.61
C ALA A 206 -26.01 -11.98 -17.98
N TRP A 207 -25.45 -11.07 -18.77
CA TRP A 207 -24.89 -11.40 -20.08
C TRP A 207 -23.55 -12.15 -19.93
N ASP A 208 -22.69 -11.70 -19.02
CA ASP A 208 -21.44 -12.37 -18.67
C ASP A 208 -21.69 -13.82 -18.24
N LEU A 209 -22.65 -14.02 -17.33
CA LEU A 209 -23.01 -15.35 -16.83
C LEU A 209 -23.47 -16.28 -17.97
N ASP A 210 -24.30 -15.78 -18.89
CA ASP A 210 -24.74 -16.56 -20.05
C ASP A 210 -23.59 -16.85 -21.01
N TYR A 211 -22.77 -15.83 -21.31
CA TYR A 211 -21.65 -15.95 -22.22
C TYR A 211 -20.61 -16.96 -21.72
N TYR A 212 -20.17 -16.85 -20.46
CA TYR A 212 -19.19 -17.77 -19.88
C TYR A 212 -19.76 -19.17 -19.69
N THR A 213 -21.04 -19.30 -19.31
CA THR A 213 -21.69 -20.62 -19.25
C THR A 213 -21.61 -21.30 -20.61
N LYS A 214 -21.97 -20.57 -21.68
CA LYS A 214 -21.90 -21.10 -23.05
C LYS A 214 -20.46 -21.43 -23.46
N LEU A 215 -19.53 -20.51 -23.20
CA LEU A 215 -18.10 -20.68 -23.51
C LEU A 215 -17.55 -21.98 -22.91
N PHE A 216 -17.73 -22.18 -21.60
CA PHE A 216 -17.18 -23.35 -20.92
C PHE A 216 -17.91 -24.65 -21.27
N LYS A 217 -19.23 -24.61 -21.51
CA LYS A 217 -20.00 -25.81 -21.88
C LYS A 217 -19.81 -26.24 -23.33
N GLU A 218 -19.82 -25.31 -24.26
CA GLU A 218 -19.91 -25.62 -25.69
C GLU A 218 -18.55 -25.58 -26.40
N GLU A 219 -17.73 -24.58 -26.08
CA GLU A 219 -16.47 -24.32 -26.80
C GLU A 219 -15.28 -24.97 -26.08
N VAL A 220 -15.06 -24.64 -24.80
CA VAL A 220 -13.91 -25.13 -24.03
C VAL A 220 -14.12 -26.55 -23.51
N LYS A 221 -15.37 -26.92 -23.20
CA LYS A 221 -15.80 -28.25 -22.74
C LYS A 221 -15.11 -28.74 -21.47
N ARG A 222 -14.89 -27.84 -20.51
CA ARG A 222 -14.42 -28.16 -19.16
C ARG A 222 -14.91 -27.13 -18.14
N ASN A 223 -14.79 -27.47 -16.87
CA ASN A 223 -14.99 -26.52 -15.78
C ASN A 223 -13.86 -25.47 -15.74
N PRO A 224 -14.18 -24.19 -15.52
CA PRO A 224 -13.18 -23.18 -15.14
C PRO A 224 -12.72 -23.40 -13.70
N THR A 225 -11.51 -22.97 -13.41
CA THR A 225 -11.03 -22.80 -12.02
C THR A 225 -11.53 -21.48 -11.45
N ASN A 226 -11.58 -21.37 -10.12
CA ASN A 226 -11.85 -20.11 -9.44
C ASN A 226 -10.87 -18.98 -9.85
N VAL A 227 -9.61 -19.32 -10.14
CA VAL A 227 -8.59 -18.38 -10.65
C VAL A 227 -8.95 -17.88 -12.05
N GLU A 228 -9.39 -18.75 -12.95
CA GLU A 228 -9.84 -18.35 -14.29
C GLU A 228 -11.10 -17.47 -14.24
N CYS A 229 -12.05 -17.79 -13.35
CA CYS A 229 -13.20 -16.93 -13.11
C CYS A 229 -12.78 -15.53 -12.63
N PHE A 230 -11.79 -15.44 -11.74
CA PHE A 230 -11.27 -14.16 -11.27
C PHE A 230 -10.57 -13.37 -12.38
N ASP A 231 -9.75 -14.02 -13.21
CA ASP A 231 -9.09 -13.39 -14.35
C ASP A 231 -10.10 -12.86 -15.39
N LEU A 232 -11.14 -13.64 -15.70
CA LEU A 232 -12.24 -13.22 -16.57
C LEU A 232 -12.93 -11.97 -16.04
N ALA A 233 -13.19 -11.90 -14.73
CA ALA A 233 -13.80 -10.74 -14.09
C ALA A 233 -12.95 -9.47 -14.19
N GLN A 234 -11.64 -9.58 -14.02
CA GLN A 234 -10.74 -8.42 -14.13
C GLN A 234 -10.58 -7.97 -15.59
N SER A 235 -10.30 -8.92 -16.49
CA SER A 235 -10.02 -8.66 -17.91
C SER A 235 -11.24 -8.09 -18.65
N ASN A 236 -12.44 -8.55 -18.29
CA ASN A 236 -13.70 -8.00 -18.77
C ASN A 236 -14.32 -7.07 -17.75
N SER A 237 -13.55 -6.28 -17.01
CA SER A 237 -14.13 -5.14 -16.28
C SER A 237 -14.30 -3.94 -17.21
N GLU A 238 -15.21 -3.01 -16.88
CA GLU A 238 -15.37 -1.75 -17.62
C GLU A 238 -14.04 -0.99 -17.71
N HIS A 239 -13.31 -0.93 -16.60
CA HIS A 239 -12.04 -0.23 -16.49
C HIS A 239 -10.97 -0.78 -17.45
N CYS A 240 -10.96 -2.10 -17.69
CA CYS A 240 -10.00 -2.74 -18.60
C CYS A 240 -10.46 -2.72 -20.07
N ARG A 241 -11.75 -2.89 -20.32
CA ARG A 241 -12.26 -3.10 -21.69
C ARG A 241 -12.78 -1.82 -22.35
N HIS A 242 -13.13 -0.82 -21.54
CA HIS A 242 -13.70 0.47 -21.92
C HIS A 242 -14.98 0.32 -22.75
N TRP A 243 -15.91 -0.53 -22.31
CA TRP A 243 -17.17 -0.76 -23.03
C TRP A 243 -17.99 0.52 -23.19
N PHE A 244 -17.99 1.39 -22.17
CA PHE A 244 -18.69 2.67 -22.25
C PHE A 244 -18.21 3.52 -23.42
N PHE A 245 -16.88 3.63 -23.60
CA PHE A 245 -16.28 4.40 -24.70
C PHE A 245 -16.47 3.77 -26.08
N LYS A 246 -16.62 2.44 -26.16
CA LYS A 246 -16.84 1.68 -27.40
C LYS A 246 -18.31 1.39 -27.69
N GLY A 247 -19.20 1.73 -26.77
CA GLY A 247 -20.62 1.42 -26.82
C GLY A 247 -21.34 2.18 -27.94
N ARG A 248 -22.54 1.67 -28.28
CA ARG A 248 -23.49 2.38 -29.13
C ARG A 248 -24.14 3.51 -28.33
N ILE A 249 -24.24 4.69 -28.93
CA ILE A 249 -24.81 5.88 -28.29
C ILE A 249 -26.14 6.17 -28.98
N VAL A 250 -27.21 6.31 -28.19
CA VAL A 250 -28.54 6.72 -28.68
C VAL A 250 -28.94 7.99 -27.92
N VAL A 251 -29.10 9.11 -28.62
CA VAL A 251 -29.52 10.40 -28.06
C VAL A 251 -30.88 10.74 -28.63
N ASP A 252 -31.86 11.01 -27.78
CA ASP A 252 -33.24 11.35 -28.17
C ASP A 252 -33.87 10.35 -29.17
N GLY A 253 -33.55 9.06 -28.99
CA GLY A 253 -34.04 7.98 -29.84
C GLY A 253 -33.31 7.80 -31.18
N GLN A 254 -32.26 8.59 -31.44
CA GLN A 254 -31.43 8.47 -32.64
C GLN A 254 -30.05 7.90 -32.32
N GLU A 255 -29.68 6.82 -33.00
CA GLU A 255 -28.35 6.22 -32.86
C GLU A 255 -27.28 7.09 -33.53
N CYS A 256 -26.22 7.40 -32.79
CA CYS A 256 -25.05 8.10 -33.30
C CYS A 256 -24.20 7.16 -34.16
N PRO A 257 -23.62 7.64 -35.27
CA PRO A 257 -22.82 6.80 -36.18
C PRO A 257 -21.48 6.35 -35.58
N ASP A 258 -20.99 7.03 -34.54
CA ASP A 258 -19.69 6.80 -33.93
C ASP A 258 -19.81 6.52 -32.43
N SER A 259 -18.91 5.67 -31.92
CA SER A 259 -18.65 5.57 -30.48
C SER A 259 -17.82 6.76 -29.98
N LEU A 260 -17.78 7.01 -28.67
CA LEU A 260 -16.92 8.05 -28.07
C LEU A 260 -15.45 7.83 -28.47
N PHE A 261 -14.97 6.59 -28.44
CA PHE A 261 -13.60 6.27 -28.84
C PHE A 261 -13.35 6.54 -30.32
N SER A 262 -14.31 6.20 -31.18
CA SER A 262 -14.23 6.51 -32.62
C SER A 262 -14.17 8.02 -32.86
N MET A 263 -14.95 8.82 -32.14
CA MET A 263 -14.90 10.28 -32.22
C MET A 263 -13.52 10.82 -31.83
N ILE A 264 -12.90 10.27 -30.79
CA ILE A 264 -11.52 10.64 -30.39
C ILE A 264 -10.52 10.26 -31.49
N MET A 265 -10.62 9.05 -32.06
CA MET A 265 -9.73 8.63 -33.16
C MET A 265 -9.87 9.52 -34.40
N LYS A 266 -11.08 9.98 -34.75
CA LYS A 266 -11.33 10.86 -35.91
C LYS A 266 -10.63 12.22 -35.82
N THR A 267 -10.27 12.69 -34.61
CA THR A 267 -9.46 13.91 -34.47
C THR A 267 -8.14 13.82 -35.25
N GLN A 268 -7.66 12.60 -35.50
CA GLN A 268 -6.45 12.35 -36.29
C GLN A 268 -6.54 12.80 -37.74
N ASP A 269 -7.74 12.79 -38.32
CA ASP A 269 -7.99 13.17 -39.72
C ASP A 269 -7.75 14.66 -39.96
N GLN A 270 -7.80 15.47 -38.90
CA GLN A 270 -7.65 16.92 -38.94
C GLN A 270 -6.45 17.44 -38.13
N SER A 271 -5.74 16.57 -37.43
CA SER A 271 -4.58 16.92 -36.61
C SER A 271 -3.27 16.93 -37.43
N ASN A 272 -2.22 17.55 -36.87
CA ASN A 272 -0.88 17.50 -37.47
C ASN A 272 -0.38 16.03 -37.57
N PRO A 273 0.19 15.61 -38.71
CA PRO A 273 0.66 14.24 -38.92
C PRO A 273 2.04 14.01 -38.29
N ASN A 274 2.18 14.25 -36.98
CA ASN A 274 3.44 14.13 -36.24
C ASN A 274 3.43 12.98 -35.21
N ASN A 275 2.36 12.20 -35.14
CA ASN A 275 2.28 11.05 -34.24
C ASN A 275 3.29 9.97 -34.65
N VAL A 276 4.05 9.48 -33.66
CA VAL A 276 4.94 8.32 -33.75
C VAL A 276 4.23 7.08 -33.21
N ILE A 277 3.45 7.25 -32.14
CA ILE A 277 2.65 6.20 -31.49
C ILE A 277 1.27 6.78 -31.19
N LYS A 278 0.20 6.06 -31.55
CA LYS A 278 -1.19 6.43 -31.25
C LYS A 278 -2.10 5.19 -31.21
N PHE A 279 -2.90 5.08 -30.15
CA PHE A 279 -3.93 4.05 -29.95
C PHE A 279 -3.46 2.58 -30.03
N ASN A 280 -2.16 2.32 -29.92
CA ASN A 280 -1.57 0.98 -30.01
C ASN A 280 -0.51 0.70 -28.93
N ASP A 281 -0.45 1.55 -27.90
CA ASP A 281 0.41 1.42 -26.73
C ASP A 281 -0.27 2.13 -25.54
N ASN A 282 0.26 1.94 -24.33
CA ASN A 282 -0.19 2.59 -23.10
C ASN A 282 0.21 4.08 -23.04
N SER A 283 0.82 4.60 -24.09
CA SER A 283 1.24 5.99 -24.20
C SER A 283 1.15 6.46 -25.65
N SER A 284 1.05 7.76 -25.82
CA SER A 284 1.16 8.40 -27.13
C SER A 284 2.53 9.04 -27.27
N ALA A 285 3.02 9.16 -28.50
CA ALA A 285 4.27 9.87 -28.76
C ALA A 285 4.16 10.70 -30.04
N ILE A 286 4.76 11.89 -30.01
CA ILE A 286 4.91 12.76 -31.16
C ILE A 286 6.37 12.88 -31.57
N LYS A 287 6.60 13.24 -32.84
CA LYS A 287 7.92 13.50 -33.37
C LYS A 287 8.55 14.66 -32.59
N GLY A 288 9.67 14.38 -31.94
CA GLY A 288 10.47 15.40 -31.27
C GLY A 288 11.65 15.81 -32.14
N PHE A 289 12.79 16.09 -31.51
CA PHE A 289 13.88 16.84 -32.11
C PHE A 289 15.22 16.12 -31.93
N PRO A 290 16.20 16.37 -32.82
CA PRO A 290 17.59 16.00 -32.55
C PRO A 290 18.08 16.77 -31.31
N VAL A 291 18.72 16.06 -30.40
CA VAL A 291 19.28 16.62 -29.18
C VAL A 291 20.70 16.13 -28.97
N HIS A 292 21.49 16.95 -28.30
CA HIS A 292 22.80 16.58 -27.78
C HIS A 292 22.63 15.96 -26.40
N LEU A 293 23.08 14.71 -26.23
CA LEU A 293 22.95 13.98 -24.96
C LEU A 293 24.25 13.30 -24.58
N VAL A 294 24.40 13.06 -23.28
CA VAL A 294 25.53 12.34 -22.74
C VAL A 294 25.08 10.95 -22.29
N TYR A 295 25.75 9.91 -22.79
CA TYR A 295 25.47 8.50 -22.48
C TYR A 295 26.70 7.83 -21.87
N PRO A 296 26.54 6.86 -20.95
CA PRO A 296 27.65 5.98 -20.63
C PRO A 296 28.09 5.24 -21.90
N GLU A 297 29.39 5.08 -22.08
CA GLU A 297 29.97 4.36 -23.22
C GLU A 297 29.53 2.88 -23.22
N GLU A 298 29.48 2.28 -22.03
CA GLU A 298 28.97 0.93 -21.76
C GLU A 298 27.90 0.99 -20.67
N THR A 299 26.74 0.36 -20.89
CA THR A 299 25.62 0.37 -19.93
C THR A 299 25.71 -0.72 -18.87
N SER A 300 26.55 -1.73 -19.07
CA SER A 300 26.68 -2.90 -18.20
C SER A 300 27.82 -2.80 -17.19
N VAL A 301 28.76 -1.87 -17.39
CA VAL A 301 29.96 -1.70 -16.54
C VAL A 301 30.22 -0.21 -16.31
N PRO A 302 30.93 0.15 -15.21
CA PRO A 302 31.38 1.53 -15.01
C PRO A 302 32.20 1.99 -16.20
N SER A 303 31.73 3.05 -16.86
CA SER A 303 32.35 3.57 -18.08
C SER A 303 32.31 5.09 -18.10
N ARG A 304 33.14 5.68 -18.95
CA ARG A 304 33.10 7.14 -19.16
C ARG A 304 31.80 7.51 -19.86
N PHE A 305 31.38 8.74 -19.61
CA PHE A 305 30.28 9.35 -20.35
C PHE A 305 30.79 9.94 -21.65
N VAL A 306 30.09 9.67 -22.75
CA VAL A 306 30.37 10.19 -24.09
C VAL A 306 29.21 11.04 -24.58
N ALA A 307 29.56 12.18 -25.18
CA ALA A 307 28.60 13.04 -25.85
C ALA A 307 28.17 12.41 -27.18
N LYS A 308 26.87 12.43 -27.46
CA LYS A 308 26.29 11.99 -28.72
C LYS A 308 25.41 13.10 -29.27
N ASP A 309 25.76 13.56 -30.47
CA ASP A 309 25.02 14.53 -31.26
C ASP A 309 23.90 13.88 -32.09
N ASP A 310 22.94 14.70 -32.52
CA ASP A 310 21.89 14.34 -33.49
C ASP A 310 21.03 13.11 -33.14
N ILE A 311 20.92 12.78 -31.84
CA ILE A 311 19.99 11.75 -31.40
C ILE A 311 18.57 12.32 -31.40
N THR A 312 17.69 11.75 -32.21
CA THR A 312 16.26 12.13 -32.17
C THR A 312 15.62 11.60 -30.89
N ARG A 313 15.06 12.50 -30.08
CA ARG A 313 14.21 12.16 -28.93
C ARG A 313 12.76 12.55 -29.23
N HIS A 314 11.89 11.55 -29.28
CA HIS A 314 10.43 11.75 -29.39
C HIS A 314 9.86 12.20 -28.03
N ILE A 315 8.71 12.88 -28.08
CA ILE A 315 8.03 13.37 -26.88
C ILE A 315 6.89 12.40 -26.59
N LEU A 316 6.98 11.72 -25.44
CA LEU A 316 5.95 10.80 -24.96
C LEU A 316 4.99 11.54 -24.02
N LEU A 317 3.69 11.28 -24.17
CA LEU A 317 2.65 11.79 -23.29
C LEU A 317 1.73 10.65 -22.85
N THR A 318 1.51 10.59 -21.53
CA THR A 318 0.50 9.76 -20.89
C THR A 318 -0.16 10.54 -19.76
N ALA A 319 -1.41 10.24 -19.48
CA ALA A 319 -2.15 10.78 -18.35
C ALA A 319 -3.07 9.69 -17.81
N GLU A 320 -2.94 9.41 -16.52
CA GLU A 320 -3.74 8.42 -15.81
C GLU A 320 -4.43 9.07 -14.61
N THR A 321 -5.49 8.45 -14.12
CA THR A 321 -6.18 8.89 -12.91
C THR A 321 -6.30 7.73 -11.94
N HIS A 322 -6.25 8.01 -10.64
CA HIS A 322 -6.32 6.99 -9.58
C HIS A 322 -7.39 7.35 -8.56
N ASN A 323 -8.58 7.68 -9.05
CA ASN A 323 -9.63 8.35 -8.28
C ASN A 323 -10.19 7.47 -7.16
N PHE A 324 -10.58 6.23 -7.48
CA PHE A 324 -11.26 5.36 -6.53
C PHE A 324 -10.38 4.98 -5.31
N PRO A 325 -9.13 4.53 -5.48
CA PRO A 325 -8.30 4.20 -4.31
C PRO A 325 -7.91 5.44 -3.50
N THR A 326 -7.76 6.60 -4.16
CA THR A 326 -7.50 7.88 -3.47
C THR A 326 -8.70 8.30 -2.61
N GLY A 327 -9.93 8.12 -3.11
CA GLY A 327 -11.15 8.42 -2.36
C GLY A 327 -11.26 7.62 -1.05
N LYS A 328 -10.94 6.32 -1.08
CA LYS A 328 -11.01 5.44 0.10
C LYS A 328 -10.06 5.82 1.23
N LEU A 329 -8.89 6.39 0.91
CA LEU A 329 -7.88 6.81 1.90
C LEU A 329 -8.31 8.05 2.70
N THR A 330 -9.30 8.82 2.21
CA THR A 330 -9.68 10.09 2.84
C THR A 330 -10.66 9.97 4.02
N GLY A 331 -11.09 8.76 4.39
CA GLY A 331 -11.77 8.47 5.67
C GLY A 331 -13.07 9.25 5.95
N ARG A 332 -13.57 10.07 5.02
CA ARG A 332 -14.92 10.61 5.14
C ARG A 332 -15.86 9.47 4.77
N LYS A 333 -16.53 8.92 5.76
CA LYS A 333 -17.84 8.27 5.58
C LYS A 333 -18.77 9.31 4.95
N THR A 334 -18.72 9.44 3.63
CA THR A 334 -19.90 9.90 2.90
C THR A 334 -20.80 8.68 2.82
N ASP A 335 -21.86 8.68 3.62
CA ASP A 335 -23.00 7.80 3.43
C ASP A 335 -23.46 7.97 1.97
N MET A 336 -23.00 7.09 1.08
CA MET A 336 -23.59 6.94 -0.25
C MET A 336 -24.78 5.98 -0.13
N ASN A 337 -25.80 6.44 0.59
CA ASN A 337 -27.17 5.99 0.41
C ASN A 337 -27.95 7.19 -0.10
N GLU A 338 -27.87 7.42 -1.41
CA GLU A 338 -28.83 8.25 -2.15
C GLU A 338 -28.63 8.00 -3.65
N THR A 339 -29.27 6.95 -4.18
CA THR A 339 -30.30 7.06 -5.23
C THR A 339 -31.00 5.73 -5.46
#